data_AF-A0A2N1JRB9-F1
#
_entry.id   AF-A0A2N1JRB9-F1
#
_cell.length_a   1.000
_cell.length_b   1.000
_cell.length_c   1.000
_cell.angle_alpha   90.00
_cell.angle_beta   90.00
_cell.angle_gamma   90.00
#
_symmetry.space_group_name_H-M   'P 1'
#
loop_
_entity.id
_entity.type
_entity.pdbx_description
1 polymer ?
#
loop_
_entity_poly.entity_id
_entity_poly.type
_entity_poly.pdbx_seq_one_letter_code
_entity_poly.pdbx_strand_id
1 'polypeptide(L)'
;MTNVITYVTDEFLEDFKVNFKTDYLPLYKTNNTVEITKLFSNPGNVHESSTVFDYVPLKLEIVDGEAAKENIRTLWSSLKHISISEAESEKMWVALANTYYIDYHLNQLNLISSQDKDRSIESRTIFNQGHKRSLMINNLSLLWYSLLHCRCGTSK
;
A
#
# COMPACT_ATOMS: atom_id res chain seq x y z
N MET A 1 -1.29 -5.55 21.17
CA MET A 1 -2.40 -4.94 20.42
C MET A 1 -2.71 -5.83 19.25
N THR A 2 -3.99 -6.10 19.00
CA THR A 2 -4.44 -6.88 17.85
C THR A 2 -4.62 -5.91 16.69
N ASN A 3 -3.93 -6.13 15.57
CA ASN A 3 -4.10 -5.29 14.37
C ASN A 3 -5.10 -5.94 13.44
N VAL A 4 -5.94 -5.14 12.81
CA VAL A 4 -7.00 -5.60 11.91
C VAL A 4 -6.81 -4.99 10.53
N ILE A 5 -7.16 -5.76 9.49
CA ILE A 5 -7.13 -5.27 8.12
C ILE A 5 -8.13 -4.13 8.00
N THR A 6 -7.69 -3.03 7.39
CA THR A 6 -8.47 -1.83 7.15
C THR A 6 -8.81 -1.68 5.67
N TYR A 7 -9.92 -1.01 5.39
CA TYR A 7 -10.40 -0.72 4.05
C TYR A 7 -10.87 0.73 3.99
N VAL A 8 -10.54 1.46 2.93
CA VAL A 8 -11.18 2.75 2.67
C VAL A 8 -12.64 2.56 2.23
N THR A 9 -13.51 3.51 2.55
CA THR A 9 -14.89 3.53 2.05
C THR A 9 -14.92 3.78 0.54
N ASP A 10 -16.01 3.38 -0.12
CA ASP A 10 -16.20 3.67 -1.55
C ASP A 10 -16.19 5.17 -1.82
N GLU A 11 -16.96 5.93 -1.04
CA GLU A 11 -17.08 7.38 -1.16
C GLU A 11 -15.73 8.07 -0.99
N PHE A 12 -14.98 7.69 0.05
CA PHE A 12 -13.65 8.25 0.26
C PHE A 12 -12.67 7.84 -0.83
N LEU A 13 -12.67 6.58 -1.29
CA LEU A 13 -11.79 6.16 -2.36
C LEU A 13 -12.08 6.91 -3.67
N GLU A 14 -13.35 7.13 -4.01
CA GLU A 14 -13.74 7.89 -5.19
C GLU A 14 -13.25 9.34 -5.10
N ASP A 15 -13.56 10.04 -3.99
CA ASP A 15 -13.06 11.39 -3.73
C ASP A 15 -11.53 11.45 -3.78
N PHE A 16 -10.87 10.52 -3.11
CA PHE A 16 -9.43 10.43 -3.01
C PHE A 16 -8.77 10.29 -4.40
N LYS A 17 -9.41 9.56 -5.31
CA LYS A 17 -8.94 9.40 -6.70
C LYS A 17 -9.20 10.63 -7.55
N VAL A 18 -10.40 11.20 -7.48
CA VAL A 18 -10.78 12.39 -8.26
C VAL A 18 -9.90 13.58 -7.89
N ASN A 19 -9.68 13.79 -6.59
CA ASN A 19 -8.96 14.94 -6.05
C ASN A 19 -7.48 14.63 -5.75
N PHE A 20 -6.96 13.46 -6.18
CA PHE A 20 -5.59 13.04 -5.85
C PHE A 20 -4.56 14.09 -6.24
N LYS A 21 -4.63 14.62 -7.46
CA LYS A 21 -3.60 15.53 -7.99
C LYS A 21 -3.59 16.89 -7.29
N THR A 22 -4.76 17.40 -6.90
CA THR A 22 -4.90 18.74 -6.34
C THR A 22 -4.69 18.74 -4.84
N ASP A 23 -5.32 17.79 -4.14
CA ASP A 23 -5.51 17.89 -2.70
C ASP A 23 -4.57 16.94 -1.94
N TYR A 24 -4.29 15.76 -2.51
CA TYR A 24 -3.59 14.69 -1.80
C TYR A 24 -2.12 14.53 -2.22
N LEU A 25 -1.79 14.66 -3.49
CA LEU A 25 -0.44 14.56 -4.04
C LEU A 25 0.58 15.46 -3.31
N PRO A 26 0.26 16.73 -2.97
CA PRO A 26 1.20 17.57 -2.20
C PRO A 26 1.60 16.95 -0.85
N LEU A 27 0.71 16.22 -0.18
CA LEU A 27 0.99 15.55 1.09
C LEU A 27 2.06 14.46 0.91
N TYR A 28 1.95 13.65 -0.14
CA TYR A 28 2.94 12.61 -0.46
C TYR A 28 4.28 13.19 -0.91
N LYS A 29 4.26 14.30 -1.66
CA LYS A 29 5.50 14.98 -2.10
C LYS A 29 6.28 15.60 -0.95
N THR A 30 5.58 16.06 0.08
CA THR A 30 6.17 16.71 1.26
C THR A 30 6.40 15.75 2.43
N ASN A 31 6.09 14.46 2.26
CA ASN A 31 6.10 13.46 3.34
C ASN A 31 5.29 13.92 4.56
N ASN A 32 4.13 14.56 4.35
CA ASN A 32 3.28 15.06 5.42
C ASN A 32 2.50 13.91 6.08
N THR A 33 3.21 13.09 6.85
CA THR A 33 2.66 11.93 7.55
C THR A 33 1.56 12.31 8.54
N VAL A 34 1.63 13.51 9.13
CA VAL A 34 0.64 13.98 10.10
C VAL A 34 -0.74 14.11 9.44
N GLU A 35 -0.84 14.83 8.32
CA GLU A 35 -2.14 15.03 7.66
C GLU A 35 -2.63 13.74 6.98
N ILE A 36 -1.71 12.93 6.42
CA ILE A 36 -2.08 11.61 5.86
C ILE A 36 -2.65 10.72 6.97
N THR A 37 -1.95 10.60 8.10
CA THR A 37 -2.41 9.75 9.21
C THR A 37 -3.76 10.23 9.73
N LYS A 38 -3.96 11.54 9.86
CA LYS A 38 -5.24 12.12 10.28
C LYS A 38 -6.37 11.79 9.31
N LEU A 39 -6.12 11.87 8.00
CA LEU A 39 -7.10 11.54 6.96
C LEU A 39 -7.52 10.07 7.03
N PHE A 40 -6.55 9.17 7.23
CA PHE A 40 -6.77 7.71 7.28
C PHE A 40 -7.14 7.17 8.67
N SER A 41 -7.10 8.01 9.70
CA SER A 41 -7.62 7.69 11.04
C SER A 41 -9.10 8.10 11.21
N ASN A 42 -9.68 8.78 10.22
CA ASN A 42 -11.08 9.19 10.24
C ASN A 42 -11.99 7.94 10.02
N PRO A 43 -12.88 7.60 10.97
CA PRO A 43 -13.79 6.47 10.82
C PRO A 43 -14.78 6.57 9.65
N GLY A 44 -15.02 7.78 9.11
CA GLY A 44 -15.81 7.98 7.90
C GLY A 44 -15.06 7.63 6.61
N ASN A 45 -13.73 7.60 6.66
CA ASN A 45 -12.86 7.33 5.51
C ASN A 45 -12.35 5.89 5.50
N VAL A 46 -12.13 5.30 6.68
CA VAL A 46 -11.55 3.98 6.85
C VAL A 46 -12.41 3.14 7.80
N HIS A 47 -12.63 1.89 7.43
CA HIS A 47 -13.30 0.89 8.24
C HIS A 47 -12.39 -0.29 8.55
N GLU A 48 -12.53 -0.80 9.76
CA GLU A 48 -11.86 -2.01 10.23
C GLU A 48 -12.69 -3.24 9.86
N SER A 49 -12.00 -4.30 9.44
CA SER A 49 -12.61 -5.62 9.26
C SER A 49 -12.48 -6.47 10.53
N SER A 50 -13.07 -7.66 10.50
CA SER A 50 -12.85 -8.69 11.53
C SER A 50 -11.55 -9.49 11.32
N THR A 51 -10.86 -9.31 10.19
CA THR A 51 -9.64 -10.05 9.85
C THR A 51 -8.46 -9.48 10.60
N VAL A 52 -7.92 -10.27 11.54
CA VAL A 52 -6.70 -9.94 12.28
C VAL A 52 -5.47 -10.26 11.44
N PHE A 53 -4.42 -9.44 11.57
CA PHE A 53 -3.13 -9.70 10.94
C PHE A 53 -1.96 -9.37 11.87
N ASP A 54 -0.85 -10.07 11.65
CA ASP A 54 0.37 -9.92 12.45
C ASP A 54 1.22 -8.80 11.85
N TYR A 55 0.90 -7.54 12.16
CA TYR A 55 1.69 -6.39 11.69
C TYR A 55 3.16 -6.51 12.10
N VAL A 56 4.04 -6.38 11.11
CA VAL A 56 5.49 -6.25 11.29
C VAL A 56 5.96 -5.10 10.40
N PRO A 57 6.67 -4.09 10.93
CA PRO A 57 7.14 -2.97 10.13
C PRO A 57 8.09 -3.43 9.03
N LEU A 58 7.98 -2.83 7.85
CA LEU A 58 8.87 -3.08 6.72
C LEU A 58 10.15 -2.24 6.85
N LYS A 59 11.27 -2.82 6.41
CA LYS A 59 12.56 -2.15 6.38
C LYS A 59 12.60 -1.10 5.27
N LEU A 60 13.24 0.03 5.55
CA LEU A 60 13.39 1.12 4.59
C LEU A 60 14.57 0.82 3.65
N GLU A 61 14.31 0.74 2.35
CA GLU A 61 15.30 0.32 1.35
C GLU A 61 16.41 1.38 1.11
N ILE A 62 16.15 2.64 1.47
CA ILE A 62 17.20 3.68 1.53
C ILE A 62 18.30 3.30 2.54
N VAL A 63 17.96 2.56 3.60
CA VAL A 63 18.88 2.17 4.67
C VAL A 63 19.54 0.82 4.38
N ASP A 64 18.81 -0.11 3.77
CA ASP A 64 19.27 -1.46 3.46
C ASP A 64 18.80 -1.86 2.05
N GLY A 65 19.73 -1.86 1.09
CA GLY A 65 19.44 -2.19 -0.31
C GLY A 65 19.01 -3.65 -0.56
N GLU A 66 19.22 -4.56 0.40
CA GLU A 66 18.73 -5.95 0.32
C GLU A 66 17.39 -6.15 1.06
N ALA A 67 16.84 -5.09 1.68
CA ALA A 67 15.59 -5.14 2.44
C ALA A 67 14.39 -5.62 1.62
N ALA A 68 14.38 -5.41 0.30
CA ALA A 68 13.28 -5.80 -0.56
C ALA A 68 12.91 -7.28 -0.42
N LYS A 69 13.89 -8.19 -0.40
CA LYS A 69 13.64 -9.65 -0.25
C LYS A 69 13.06 -10.00 1.11
N GLU A 70 13.48 -9.30 2.15
CA GLU A 70 12.97 -9.49 3.51
C GLU A 70 11.55 -8.93 3.63
N ASN A 71 11.30 -7.73 3.11
CA ASN A 71 10.00 -7.08 3.09
C ASN A 71 8.94 -7.93 2.38
N ILE A 72 9.29 -8.60 1.27
CA ILE A 72 8.40 -9.57 0.61
C ILE A 72 7.98 -10.68 1.58
N ARG A 73 8.93 -11.29 2.30
CA ARG A 73 8.64 -12.38 3.24
C ARG A 73 7.86 -11.90 4.46
N THR A 74 8.21 -10.72 4.97
CA THR A 74 7.56 -10.09 6.12
C THR A 74 6.12 -9.77 5.79
N LEU A 75 5.86 -8.99 4.73
CA LEU A 75 4.51 -8.61 4.34
C LEU A 75 3.64 -9.83 4.03
N TRP A 76 4.19 -10.81 3.29
CA TRP A 76 3.45 -12.05 3.02
C TRP A 76 3.12 -12.80 4.30
N SER A 77 4.07 -12.92 5.24
CA SER A 77 3.82 -13.64 6.50
C SER A 77 2.77 -12.95 7.36
N SER A 78 2.79 -11.62 7.41
CA SER A 78 1.80 -10.79 8.09
C SER A 78 0.40 -10.93 7.49
N LEU A 79 0.31 -11.03 6.15
CA LEU A 79 -0.95 -11.01 5.41
C LEU A 79 -1.31 -12.37 4.78
N LYS A 80 -0.69 -13.48 5.17
CA LYS A 80 -0.88 -14.80 4.54
C LYS A 80 -2.32 -15.36 4.65
N HIS A 81 -3.11 -14.77 5.54
CA HIS A 81 -4.49 -15.18 5.83
C HIS A 81 -5.55 -14.49 4.97
N ILE A 82 -5.18 -13.42 4.24
CA ILE A 82 -6.11 -12.75 3.35
C ILE A 82 -6.43 -13.64 2.15
N SER A 83 -7.67 -13.56 1.69
CA SER A 83 -8.14 -14.21 0.45
C SER A 83 -7.56 -13.54 -0.80
N ILE A 84 -7.61 -14.24 -1.93
CA ILE A 84 -7.23 -13.66 -3.23
C ILE A 84 -8.07 -12.42 -3.54
N SER A 85 -9.37 -12.44 -3.24
CA SER A 85 -10.25 -11.28 -3.43
C SER A 85 -9.86 -10.07 -2.59
N GLU A 86 -9.40 -10.29 -1.35
CA GLU A 86 -8.89 -9.20 -0.50
C GLU A 86 -7.54 -8.68 -1.03
N ALA A 87 -6.66 -9.59 -1.47
CA ALA A 87 -5.40 -9.22 -2.10
C ALA A 87 -5.57 -8.49 -3.44
N GLU A 88 -6.71 -8.62 -4.12
CA GLU A 88 -7.05 -7.86 -5.32
C GLU A 88 -7.68 -6.48 -4.98
N SER A 89 -8.07 -6.24 -3.72
CA SER A 89 -8.81 -5.04 -3.33
C SER A 89 -7.93 -3.78 -3.28
N GLU A 90 -8.23 -2.81 -4.15
CA GLU A 90 -7.64 -1.45 -4.07
C GLU A 90 -7.87 -0.83 -2.69
N LYS A 91 -9.08 -0.97 -2.15
CA LYS A 91 -9.47 -0.38 -0.85
C LYS A 91 -8.56 -0.84 0.28
N MET A 92 -8.18 -2.12 0.26
CA MET A 92 -7.30 -2.70 1.28
C MET A 92 -5.90 -2.12 1.16
N TRP A 93 -5.32 -2.11 -0.04
CA TRP A 93 -3.95 -1.64 -0.25
C TRP A 93 -3.79 -0.15 0.03
N VAL A 94 -4.77 0.66 -0.39
CA VAL A 94 -4.80 2.10 -0.11
C VAL A 94 -4.89 2.34 1.40
N ALA A 95 -5.74 1.60 2.13
CA ALA A 95 -5.84 1.74 3.57
C ALA A 95 -4.56 1.29 4.29
N LEU A 96 -4.06 0.07 4.01
CA LEU A 96 -2.87 -0.49 4.67
C LEU A 96 -1.62 0.37 4.44
N ALA A 97 -1.42 0.88 3.22
CA ALA A 97 -0.29 1.74 2.88
C ALA A 97 -0.28 3.03 3.67
N ASN A 98 -1.45 3.61 3.95
CA ASN A 98 -1.56 4.92 4.59
C ASN A 98 -1.87 4.88 6.08
N THR A 99 -2.16 3.71 6.63
CA THR A 99 -2.37 3.49 8.07
C THR A 99 -1.14 2.83 8.70
N TYR A 100 -0.84 1.60 8.32
CA TYR A 100 0.21 0.79 8.97
C TYR A 100 1.59 0.96 8.34
N TYR A 101 1.66 1.13 7.02
CA TYR A 101 2.92 1.10 6.27
C TYR A 101 3.31 2.44 5.64
N ILE A 102 2.85 3.56 6.22
CA ILE A 102 3.07 4.90 5.63
C ILE A 102 4.54 5.25 5.46
N ASP A 103 5.38 4.90 6.45
CA ASP A 103 6.81 5.17 6.39
C ASP A 103 7.49 4.42 5.25
N TYR A 104 7.12 3.14 5.06
CA TYR A 104 7.61 2.34 3.93
C TYR A 104 7.10 2.89 2.61
N HIS A 105 5.80 3.22 2.52
CA HIS A 105 5.19 3.75 1.31
C HIS A 105 5.89 5.04 0.86
N LEU A 106 6.06 6.01 1.76
CA LEU A 106 6.77 7.26 1.48
C LEU A 106 8.25 7.02 1.14
N ASN A 107 8.92 6.07 1.81
CA ASN A 107 10.28 5.69 1.46
C ASN A 107 10.41 5.22 0.01
N GLN A 108 9.50 4.34 -0.43
CA GLN A 108 9.44 3.87 -1.81
C GLN A 108 9.15 5.00 -2.80
N LEU A 109 8.26 5.94 -2.43
CA LEU A 109 7.97 7.11 -3.27
C LEU A 109 9.19 8.04 -3.42
N ASN A 110 10.01 8.16 -2.38
CA ASN A 110 11.23 8.98 -2.40
C ASN A 110 12.35 8.38 -3.25
N LEU A 111 12.36 7.06 -3.44
CA LEU A 111 13.30 6.35 -4.33
C LEU A 111 13.00 6.53 -5.82
N ILE A 112 11.84 7.09 -6.18
CA ILE A 112 11.45 7.31 -7.57
C ILE A 112 12.30 8.45 -8.16
N SER A 113 13.16 8.10 -9.12
CA SER A 113 14.01 9.04 -9.87
C SER A 113 13.41 9.50 -11.21
N SER A 114 12.16 9.12 -11.52
CA SER A 114 11.54 9.37 -12.83
C SER A 114 11.29 10.85 -13.11
N GLN A 115 11.44 11.26 -14.37
CA GLN A 115 11.02 12.58 -14.85
C GLN A 115 9.53 12.87 -14.58
N ASP A 116 8.68 11.82 -14.55
CA ASP A 116 7.25 11.88 -14.22
C ASP A 116 6.96 11.45 -12.76
N LYS A 117 7.67 12.03 -11.79
CA LYS A 117 7.55 11.65 -10.37
C LYS A 117 6.10 11.70 -9.85
N ASP A 118 5.36 12.75 -10.21
CA ASP A 118 3.97 12.95 -9.76
C ASP A 118 3.03 11.85 -10.24
N ARG A 119 3.14 11.49 -11.53
CA ARG A 119 2.37 10.37 -12.11
C ARG A 119 2.75 9.04 -11.45
N SER A 120 4.03 8.86 -11.13
CA SER A 120 4.50 7.64 -10.45
C SER A 120 3.94 7.54 -9.03
N ILE A 121 3.97 8.64 -8.27
CA ILE A 121 3.36 8.72 -6.93
C ILE A 121 1.88 8.36 -6.98
N GLU A 122 1.14 8.96 -7.92
CA GLU A 122 -0.29 8.68 -8.12
C GLU A 122 -0.52 7.18 -8.39
N SER A 123 0.16 6.60 -9.38
CA SER A 123 -0.03 5.20 -9.78
C SER A 123 0.37 4.17 -8.71
N ARG A 124 1.24 4.55 -7.77
CA ARG A 124 1.66 3.70 -6.65
C ARG A 124 0.77 3.84 -5.43
N THR A 125 0.04 4.96 -5.33
CA THR A 125 -0.83 5.26 -4.20
C THR A 125 -2.28 4.86 -4.47
N ILE A 126 -2.78 5.05 -5.70
CA ILE A 126 -4.14 4.67 -6.13
C ILE A 126 -4.11 3.82 -7.39
N PHE A 127 -5.16 3.02 -7.64
CA PHE A 127 -5.24 2.18 -8.84
C PHE A 127 -5.88 3.00 -9.96
N ASN A 128 -5.03 3.74 -10.68
CA ASN A 128 -5.41 4.54 -11.85
C ASN A 128 -5.07 3.85 -13.20
N GLN A 129 -4.66 2.58 -13.16
CA GLN A 129 -4.41 1.74 -14.33
C GLN A 129 -5.34 0.51 -14.34
N GLY A 130 -5.24 -0.31 -15.38
CA GLY A 130 -5.89 -1.62 -15.41
C GLY A 130 -5.52 -2.44 -14.16
N HIS A 131 -6.51 -3.10 -13.56
CA HIS A 131 -6.43 -3.73 -12.24
C HIS A 131 -5.12 -4.51 -11.98
N LYS A 132 -4.79 -5.47 -12.85
CA LYS A 132 -3.55 -6.27 -12.73
C LYS A 132 -2.28 -5.42 -12.76
N ARG A 133 -2.26 -4.35 -13.56
CA ARG A 133 -1.11 -3.44 -13.64
C ARG A 133 -0.99 -2.62 -12.37
N SER A 134 -2.09 -2.15 -11.80
CA SER A 134 -2.09 -1.42 -10.54
C SER A 134 -1.55 -2.25 -9.38
N LEU A 135 -1.93 -3.54 -9.31
CA LEU A 135 -1.37 -4.49 -8.32
C LEU A 135 0.15 -4.68 -8.45
N MET A 136 0.70 -4.55 -9.66
CA MET A 136 2.14 -4.67 -9.92
C MET A 136 2.89 -3.35 -9.77
N ILE A 137 2.20 -2.22 -9.56
CA ILE A 137 2.81 -0.90 -9.39
C ILE A 137 2.75 -0.46 -7.92
N ASN A 138 1.62 -0.71 -7.22
CA ASN A 138 1.48 -0.33 -5.82
C ASN A 138 2.53 -1.02 -4.94
N ASN A 139 3.11 -0.25 -4.03
CA ASN A 139 4.31 -0.65 -3.28
C ASN A 139 4.07 -1.86 -2.37
N LEU A 140 2.86 -2.02 -1.80
CA LEU A 140 2.56 -3.15 -0.92
C LEU A 140 2.04 -4.35 -1.71
N SER A 141 1.10 -4.13 -2.64
CA SER A 141 0.52 -5.24 -3.40
C SER A 141 1.60 -5.97 -4.19
N LEU A 142 2.56 -5.25 -4.78
CA LEU A 142 3.67 -5.85 -5.52
C LEU A 142 4.49 -6.81 -4.65
N LEU A 143 4.80 -6.44 -3.40
CA LEU A 143 5.54 -7.29 -2.47
C LEU A 143 4.76 -8.57 -2.17
N TRP A 144 3.46 -8.46 -1.90
CA TRP A 144 2.62 -9.61 -1.59
C TRP A 144 2.48 -10.56 -2.79
N TYR A 145 2.20 -10.03 -3.98
CA TYR A 145 2.08 -10.81 -5.21
C TYR A 145 3.39 -11.48 -5.65
N SER A 146 4.53 -10.85 -5.36
CA SER A 146 5.84 -11.41 -5.70
C SER A 146 6.05 -12.79 -5.09
N LEU A 147 5.62 -13.00 -3.83
CA LEU A 147 5.77 -14.31 -3.18
C LEU A 147 4.70 -15.32 -3.61
N LEU A 148 3.47 -14.87 -3.89
CA LEU A 148 2.40 -15.74 -4.41
C LEU A 148 2.84 -16.43 -5.71
N HIS A 149 3.40 -15.66 -6.66
CA HIS A 149 3.84 -16.20 -7.94
C HIS A 149 5.14 -17.02 -7.85
N CYS A 150 6.06 -16.68 -6.93
CA CYS A 150 7.23 -17.53 -6.68
C CYS A 150 6.86 -18.93 -6.17
N ARG A 151 5.76 -19.08 -5.41
CA ARG A 151 5.29 -20.39 -4.92
C ARG A 151 4.50 -21.19 -5.96
N CYS A 152 3.81 -20.54 -6.89
CA CYS A 152 3.20 -21.22 -8.03
C CYS A 152 4.24 -21.80 -9.02
N GLY A 153 5.51 -21.39 -8.93
CA GLY A 153 6.63 -21.96 -9.69
C GLY A 153 7.20 -23.28 -9.14
N THR A 154 6.75 -23.73 -7.95
CA THR A 154 7.23 -24.98 -7.31
C THR A 154 6.25 -26.15 -7.44
N SER A 155 5.36 -26.13 -8.43
CA SER A 155 4.58 -27.30 -8.84
C SER A 155 4.86 -27.64 -10.31
N LYS A 156 5.98 -28.32 -10.54
CA LYS A 156 6.17 -29.28 -11.63
C LYS A 156 7.02 -30.44 -11.12
#